data_AF-A0A1B8HN47-F1
#
_entry.id   AF-A0A1B8HN47-F1
#
_cell.length_a   1.000
_cell.length_b   1.000
_cell.length_c   1.000
_cell.angle_alpha   90.00
_cell.angle_beta   90.00
_cell.angle_gamma   90.00
#
_symmetry.space_group_name_H-M   'P 1'
#
loop_
_entity.id
_entity.type
_entity.pdbx_description
1 polymer ?
#
loop_
_entity_poly.entity_id
_entity_poly.type
_entity_poly.pdbx_seq_one_letter_code
_entity_poly.pdbx_strand_id
1 'polypeptide(L)'
;MDVIYAADKGIYLVIMLSLLPVAVATVVGLTVGLLQTVTQIQEQTLPFGLKLIAVFVCILSQLSWLGDSVLNYAREMFSLALSATAAG
;
A
#
# COMPACT_ATOMS: atom_id res chain seq x y z
N MET A 1 26.09 -12.89 -4.77
CA MET A 1 25.79 -11.90 -3.70
C MET A 1 24.40 -11.27 -3.92
N ASP A 2 23.60 -11.89 -4.78
CA ASP A 2 22.43 -11.31 -5.43
C ASP A 2 21.15 -11.56 -4.61
N VAL A 3 21.15 -12.62 -3.80
CA VAL A 3 20.05 -12.95 -2.87
C VAL A 3 19.92 -11.91 -1.75
N ILE A 4 21.05 -11.45 -1.18
CA ILE A 4 21.02 -10.40 -0.15
C ILE A 4 20.53 -9.09 -0.75
N TYR A 5 20.99 -8.73 -1.96
CA TYR A 5 20.54 -7.53 -2.67
C TYR A 5 19.04 -7.57 -2.97
N ALA A 6 18.53 -8.72 -3.45
CA ALA A 6 17.11 -8.94 -3.66
C ALA A 6 16.31 -8.80 -2.36
N ALA A 7 16.80 -9.38 -1.25
CA ALA A 7 16.11 -9.29 0.04
C ALA A 7 16.02 -7.86 0.57
N ASP A 8 17.13 -7.11 0.55
CA ASP A 8 17.18 -5.73 1.04
C ASP A 8 16.28 -4.81 0.21
N LYS A 9 16.37 -4.93 -1.12
CA LYS A 9 15.52 -4.18 -2.06
C LYS A 9 14.05 -4.52 -1.91
N GLY A 10 13.71 -5.79 -1.69
CA GLY A 10 12.34 -6.24 -1.44
C GLY A 10 11.76 -5.63 -0.16
N ILE A 11 12.53 -5.63 0.94
CA ILE A 11 12.12 -5.00 2.20
C ILE A 11 11.93 -3.50 2.01
N TYR A 12 12.87 -2.83 1.33
CA TYR A 12 12.78 -1.40 1.06
C TYR A 12 11.54 -1.04 0.23
N LEU A 13 11.23 -1.86 -0.77
CA LEU A 13 10.05 -1.68 -1.60
C LEU A 13 8.76 -1.85 -0.80
N VAL A 14 8.68 -2.86 0.07
CA VAL A 14 7.51 -3.05 0.96
C VAL A 14 7.33 -1.85 1.90
N ILE A 15 8.41 -1.33 2.48
CA ILE A 15 8.36 -0.14 3.34
C ILE A 15 7.86 1.08 2.54
N MET A 16 8.46 1.35 1.38
CA MET A 16 8.10 2.50 0.56
C MET A 16 6.66 2.42 0.03
N LEU A 17 6.24 1.22 -0.37
CA LEU A 17 4.91 0.95 -0.92
C LEU A 17 3.82 0.97 0.14
N SER A 18 4.13 0.62 1.39
CA SER A 18 3.18 0.67 2.52
C SER A 18 3.12 2.04 3.19
N LEU A 19 4.17 2.85 3.13
CA LEU A 19 4.22 4.17 3.76
C LEU A 19 3.12 5.12 3.25
N LEU A 20 2.98 5.22 1.92
CA LEU A 20 1.99 6.09 1.28
C LEU A 20 0.54 5.67 1.61
N PRO A 21 0.12 4.39 1.45
CA PRO A 21 -1.25 4.00 1.76
C PRO A 21 -1.54 4.05 3.27
N VAL A 22 -0.58 3.76 4.13
CA VAL A 22 -0.74 3.89 5.59
C VAL A 22 -0.95 5.37 5.97
N ALA A 23 -0.20 6.29 5.38
CA ALA A 23 -0.38 7.73 5.62
C ALA A 23 -1.77 8.21 5.18
N VAL A 24 -2.22 7.86 3.97
CA VAL A 24 -3.54 8.26 3.47
C VAL A 24 -4.65 7.61 4.31
N ALA A 25 -4.54 6.33 4.64
CA ALA A 25 -5.50 5.64 5.50
C ALA A 25 -5.58 6.27 6.90
N THR A 26 -4.46 6.74 7.45
CA THR A 26 -4.41 7.43 8.76
C THR A 26 -5.11 8.78 8.69
N VAL A 27 -4.85 9.59 7.66
CA VAL A 27 -5.48 10.91 7.48
C VAL A 27 -6.99 10.77 7.30
N VAL A 28 -7.41 9.85 6.43
CA VAL A 28 -8.83 9.58 6.16
C VAL A 28 -9.53 9.03 7.40
N GLY A 29 -8.91 8.06 8.08
CA GLY A 29 -9.44 7.47 9.31
C GLY A 29 -9.59 8.50 10.43
N LEU A 30 -8.61 9.40 10.59
CA LEU A 30 -8.64 10.48 11.57
C LEU A 30 -9.76 11.48 11.24
N THR A 31 -9.90 11.88 9.98
CA THR A 31 -10.93 12.82 9.52
C THR A 31 -12.33 12.27 9.80
N VAL A 32 -12.57 11.00 9.47
CA VAL A 32 -13.86 10.34 9.71
C VAL A 32 -14.15 10.20 11.21
N GLY A 33 -13.15 9.86 12.03
CA GLY A 33 -13.29 9.78 13.49
C GLY A 33 -13.59 11.14 14.15
N LEU A 34 -13.02 12.21 13.63
CA LEU A 34 -13.30 13.58 14.06
C LEU A 34 -14.73 14.00 13.73
N LEU A 35 -15.19 13.70 12.51
CA LEU A 35 -16.58 13.96 12.10
C LEU A 35 -17.58 13.21 12.98
N GLN A 36 -17.28 11.96 13.34
CA GLN A 36 -18.09 11.16 14.26
C GLN A 36 -18.19 11.80 15.65
N THR A 37 -17.11 12.41 16.14
CA THR A 37 -17.07 13.06 17.47
C THR A 37 -17.79 14.41 17.48
N VAL A 38 -17.61 15.22 16.43
CA VAL A 38 -18.19 16.58 16.32
C VAL A 38 -19.70 16.56 16.12
N THR A 39 -20.24 15.62 15.35
CA THR A 39 -21.68 15.58 15.04
C THR A 39 -22.54 14.91 16.11
N GLN A 40 -21.94 14.32 17.15
CA GLN A 40 -22.63 13.59 18.23
C GLN A 40 -23.67 12.56 17.75
N ILE A 41 -23.52 12.01 16.54
CA ILE A 41 -24.36 10.92 16.03
C ILE A 41 -23.81 9.60 16.57
N GLN A 42 -24.45 9.05 17.61
CA GLN A 42 -24.14 7.73 18.20
C GLN A 42 -24.86 6.56 17.50
N GLU A 43 -25.48 6.78 16.33
CA GLU A 43 -26.01 5.71 15.49
C GLU A 43 -24.86 4.99 14.77
N GLN A 44 -24.56 3.75 15.18
CA GLN A 44 -23.36 3.01 14.77
C GLN A 44 -23.33 2.62 13.28
N THR A 45 -24.47 2.68 12.57
CA THR A 45 -24.63 2.25 11.17
C THR A 45 -24.12 3.26 10.14
N LEU A 46 -24.32 4.56 10.37
CA LEU A 46 -23.91 5.62 9.43
C LEU A 46 -22.38 5.86 9.37
N PRO A 47 -21.64 5.88 10.50
CA PRO A 47 -20.17 5.98 10.50
C PRO A 47 -19.51 4.74 9.87
N PHE A 48 -20.12 3.56 10.00
CA PHE A 48 -19.59 2.32 9.42
C PHE A 48 -19.59 2.38 7.88
N GLY A 49 -20.71 2.80 7.27
CA GLY A 49 -20.80 2.96 5.82
C GLY A 49 -19.86 4.04 5.28
N LEU A 50 -19.79 5.18 5.96
CA LEU A 50 -18.92 6.29 5.56
C LEU A 50 -17.43 5.88 5.62
N LYS A 51 -17.02 5.17 6.68
CA LYS A 51 -15.65 4.66 6.83
C LYS A 51 -15.30 3.65 5.74
N LEU A 52 -16.23 2.76 5.37
CA LEU A 52 -16.03 1.78 4.31
C LEU A 52 -15.78 2.43 2.95
N ILE A 53 -16.61 3.41 2.56
CA ILE A 53 -16.47 4.14 1.29
C ILE A 53 -15.14 4.90 1.27
N ALA A 54 -14.79 5.56 2.38
CA ALA A 54 -13.55 6.32 2.48
C ALA A 54 -12.30 5.44 2.32
N VAL A 55 -12.28 4.25 2.95
CA VAL A 55 -11.20 3.27 2.76
C VAL A 55 -11.19 2.70 1.33
N PHE A 56 -12.37 2.43 0.75
CA PHE A 56 -12.48 1.95 -0.63
C PHE A 56 -11.88 2.92 -1.63
N VAL A 57 -12.25 4.21 -1.56
CA VAL A 57 -11.72 5.25 -2.43
C VAL A 57 -10.21 5.41 -2.25
N CYS A 58 -9.73 5.33 -1.01
CA CYS A 58 -8.31 5.38 -0.70
C CYS A 58 -7.52 4.24 -1.38
N ILE A 59 -8.01 3.00 -1.28
CA ILE A 59 -7.37 1.83 -1.90
C ILE A 59 -7.42 1.94 -3.43
N LEU A 60 -8.56 2.32 -4.00
CA LEU A 60 -8.73 2.47 -5.45
C LEU A 60 -7.80 3.55 -6.02
N SER A 61 -7.60 4.65 -5.31
CA SER A 61 -6.67 5.71 -5.72
C SER A 61 -5.21 5.23 -5.74
N GLN A 62 -4.84 4.28 -4.87
CA GLN A 62 -3.47 3.79 -4.75
C GLN A 62 -3.18 2.58 -5.65
N LEU A 63 -4.20 2.00 -6.29
CA LEU A 63 -4.13 0.70 -6.95
C LEU A 63 -3.18 0.68 -8.16
N SER A 64 -3.18 1.76 -8.95
CA SER A 64 -2.32 1.88 -10.14
C SER A 64 -0.83 1.91 -9.76
N TRP A 65 -0.47 2.68 -8.73
CA TRP A 65 0.90 2.84 -8.29
C TRP A 65 1.45 1.59 -7.58
N LEU A 66 0.62 0.91 -6.79
CA LEU A 66 0.94 -0.38 -6.19
C LEU A 66 1.26 -1.44 -7.25
N GLY A 67 0.44 -1.51 -8.29
CA GLY A 67 0.65 -2.42 -9.41
C GLY A 67 1.97 -2.19 -10.12
N ASP A 68 2.26 -0.94 -10.51
CA ASP A 68 3.49 -0.60 -11.26
C ASP A 68 4.76 -0.92 -10.45
N SER A 69 4.76 -0.59 -9.16
CA SER A 69 5.92 -0.83 -8.27
C SER A 69 6.24 -2.31 -8.11
N VAL A 70 5.23 -3.16 -7.92
CA VAL A 70 5.41 -4.62 -7.79
C VAL A 70 5.85 -5.23 -9.12
N LEU A 71 5.27 -4.78 -10.24
CA LEU A 71 5.61 -5.29 -11.57
C LEU A 71 7.06 -4.97 -11.95
N ASN A 72 7.52 -3.76 -11.63
CA ASN A 72 8.91 -3.34 -11.87
C ASN A 72 9.89 -4.18 -11.04
N TYR A 73 9.59 -4.40 -9.76
CA TYR A 73 10.39 -5.28 -8.91
C TYR A 73 10.44 -6.72 -9.44
N ALA A 74 9.29 -7.28 -9.84
CA ALA A 74 9.22 -8.62 -10.39
C ALA A 74 10.06 -8.77 -11.67
N ARG A 75 10.01 -7.78 -12.57
CA ARG A 75 10.84 -7.77 -13.80
C ARG A 75 12.33 -7.75 -13.49
N GLU A 76 12.74 -6.97 -12.51
CA GLU A 76 14.14 -6.83 -12.11
C GLU A 76 14.68 -8.11 -11.44
N MET A 77 13.86 -8.77 -10.62
CA MET A 77 14.24 -10.08 -10.05
C MET A 77 14.31 -11.17 -11.12
N PHE A 78 13.40 -11.13 -12.10
CA PHE A 78 13.39 -12.10 -13.19
C PHE A 78 14.61 -11.93 -14.12
N SER A 79 15.04 -10.70 -14.39
CA SER A 79 16.25 -10.45 -15.19
C SER A 79 17.52 -10.90 -14.47
N LEU A 80 17.61 -10.65 -13.15
CA LEU A 80 18.72 -11.14 -12.31
C LEU A 80 18.79 -12.67 -12.33
N ALA A 81 17.66 -13.36 -12.15
CA ALA A 81 17.60 -14.83 -12.18
C ALA A 81 18.01 -15.43 -13.53
N LEU A 82 17.55 -14.83 -14.64
CA LEU A 82 17.91 -15.27 -15.99
C LEU A 82 19.41 -15.11 -16.25
N SER A 83 19.99 -13.97 -15.84
CA SER A 83 21.42 -13.69 -16.03
C SER A 83 22.32 -14.61 -15.20
N ALA A 84 21.89 -14.98 -13.99
CA ALA A 84 22.60 -15.93 -13.15
C ALA A 84 22.60 -17.35 -13.73
N THR A 85 21.51 -17.74 -14.42
CA THR A 85 21.41 -19.04 -15.08
C THR A 85 22.23 -19.10 -16.37
N ALA A 86 22.40 -17.98 -17.08
CA ALA A 86 23.19 -17.91 -18.31
C ALA A 86 24.72 -17.86 -18.08
N ALA A 87 25.16 -17.65 -16.84
CA ALA A 87 26.58 -17.55 -16.46
C ALA A 87 27.15 -18.84 -15.83
N GLY A 88 26.35 -19.90 -15.71
CA GLY A 88 26.77 -21.24 -15.26
C GLY A 88 26.66 -22.27 -16.38
#